data_AF-A0A3D5FKK9-F1
#
_entry.id   AF-A0A3D5FKK9-F1
#
_cell.length_a   1.000
_cell.length_b   1.000
_cell.length_c   1.000
_cell.angle_alpha   90.00
_cell.angle_beta   90.00
_cell.angle_gamma   90.00
#
_symmetry.space_group_name_H-M   'P 1'
#
loop_
_entity.id
_entity.type
_entity.pdbx_description
1 polymer ?
#
loop_
_entity_poly.entity_id
_entity_poly.type
_entity_poly.pdbx_seq_one_letter_code
_entity_poly.pdbx_strand_id
1 'polypeptide(L)'
;MSPVPCSFRGISPVYGGRKVHRPDTVWFSMPDQPLPLTFAICADIHHDIMHDAPERLSRFVQAAAEAEVDMAVQLGDFCQPKEANRPFLEIWERLAIQRYNVLGNHDMDGGATREQTVAYMSMPARYYTFDLRG
;
A
#
# COMPACT_ATOMS: atom_id res chain seq x y z
N MET A 1 39.89 12.34 -11.91
CA MET A 1 38.72 11.96 -11.09
C MET A 1 37.91 10.98 -11.92
N SER A 2 38.03 9.69 -11.64
CA SER A 2 37.27 8.64 -12.32
C SER A 2 35.93 8.43 -11.59
N PRO A 3 34.80 8.21 -12.28
CA PRO A 3 33.54 7.90 -11.62
C PRO A 3 33.53 6.44 -11.15
N VAL A 4 32.98 6.24 -9.96
CA VAL A 4 32.77 4.93 -9.33
C VAL A 4 31.49 4.33 -9.92
N PRO A 5 31.49 3.09 -10.44
CA PRO A 5 30.26 2.44 -10.86
C PRO A 5 29.49 1.89 -9.65
N CYS A 6 28.25 2.35 -9.50
CA CYS A 6 27.29 1.79 -8.56
C CYS A 6 26.85 0.42 -9.08
N SER A 7 27.24 -0.66 -8.40
CA SER A 7 26.87 -2.02 -8.77
C SER A 7 25.50 -2.36 -8.18
N PHE A 8 24.46 -2.31 -9.01
CA PHE A 8 23.15 -2.86 -8.67
C PHE A 8 23.28 -4.39 -8.69
N ARG A 9 23.28 -5.02 -7.51
CA ARG A 9 23.13 -6.47 -7.41
C ARG A 9 21.73 -6.84 -7.89
N GLY A 10 21.67 -7.57 -9.01
CA GLY A 10 20.43 -8.13 -9.52
C GLY A 10 19.78 -9.03 -8.48
N ILE A 11 18.57 -8.67 -8.07
CA ILE A 11 17.68 -9.57 -7.35
C ILE A 11 17.00 -10.40 -8.46
N SER A 12 17.37 -11.67 -8.56
CA SER A 12 16.66 -12.62 -9.42
C SER A 12 15.20 -12.71 -8.95
N PRO A 13 14.20 -12.65 -9.83
CA PRO A 13 12.82 -12.85 -9.42
C PRO A 13 12.64 -14.32 -9.04
N VAL A 14 12.48 -14.56 -7.74
CA VAL A 14 12.04 -15.86 -7.24
C VAL A 14 10.55 -15.93 -7.55
N TYR A 15 10.18 -16.53 -8.67
CA TYR A 15 8.78 -16.86 -8.97
C TYR A 15 8.32 -17.97 -8.01
N GLY A 16 7.90 -17.57 -6.82
CA GLY A 16 7.26 -18.45 -5.84
C GLY A 16 5.82 -18.75 -6.27
N GLY A 17 5.63 -19.78 -7.08
CA GLY A 17 4.30 -20.29 -7.40
C GLY A 17 3.58 -20.77 -6.13
N ARG A 18 2.38 -20.23 -5.85
CA ARG A 18 1.48 -20.78 -4.83
C ARG A 18 1.15 -22.23 -5.21
N LYS A 19 1.51 -23.19 -4.35
CA LYS A 19 1.23 -24.62 -4.58
C LYS A 19 -0.26 -24.89 -4.41
N VAL A 20 -0.97 -25.05 -5.52
CA VAL A 20 -2.35 -25.58 -5.52
C VAL A 20 -2.27 -27.11 -5.59
N HIS A 21 -2.64 -27.81 -4.52
CA HIS A 21 -2.67 -29.27 -4.49
C HIS A 21 -3.99 -29.79 -5.07
N ARG A 22 -3.94 -30.41 -6.26
CA ARG A 22 -5.02 -31.23 -6.82
C ARG A 22 -4.43 -32.57 -7.28
N PRO A 23 -4.84 -33.72 -6.72
CA PRO A 23 -4.07 -34.95 -6.80
C PRO A 23 -4.51 -35.88 -7.94
N ASP A 24 -4.43 -35.46 -9.22
CA ASP A 24 -4.81 -36.35 -10.35
C ASP A 24 -4.59 -35.84 -11.79
N THR A 25 -4.03 -34.66 -12.04
CA THR A 25 -3.96 -34.14 -13.42
C THR A 25 -2.55 -34.22 -14.04
N VAL A 26 -2.47 -34.85 -15.21
CA VAL A 26 -1.31 -34.88 -16.11
C VAL A 26 -0.80 -33.45 -16.39
N TRP A 27 0.50 -33.20 -16.23
CA TRP A 27 1.12 -31.88 -16.41
C TRP A 27 1.15 -31.47 -17.88
N PHE A 28 0.11 -30.77 -18.35
CA PHE A 28 0.27 -29.85 -19.47
C PHE A 28 0.84 -28.54 -18.90
N SER A 29 2.04 -28.16 -19.36
CA SER A 29 2.58 -26.82 -19.07
C SER A 29 1.66 -25.81 -19.74
N MET A 30 0.77 -25.19 -18.98
CA MET A 30 0.12 -23.97 -19.46
C MET A 30 1.21 -22.92 -19.72
N PRO A 31 1.08 -22.09 -20.76
CA PRO A 31 1.96 -20.93 -20.90
C PRO A 31 1.88 -20.12 -19.61
N ASP A 32 3.03 -19.65 -19.13
CA ASP A 32 3.18 -18.83 -17.93
C ASP A 32 2.22 -17.63 -18.00
N GLN A 33 1.06 -17.75 -17.38
CA GLN A 33 0.11 -16.65 -17.31
C GLN A 33 0.67 -15.69 -16.27
N PRO A 34 0.78 -14.38 -16.58
CA PRO A 34 1.24 -13.42 -15.59
C PRO A 34 0.32 -13.52 -14.38
N LEU A 35 0.91 -13.72 -13.20
CA LEU A 35 0.17 -13.84 -11.96
C LEU A 35 -0.71 -12.59 -11.79
N PRO A 36 -2.01 -12.73 -11.49
CA PRO A 36 -2.90 -11.59 -11.33
C PRO A 36 -2.35 -10.68 -10.22
N LEU A 37 -2.35 -9.37 -10.48
CA LEU A 37 -2.03 -8.37 -9.47
C LEU A 37 -3.25 -8.15 -8.58
N THR A 38 -3.03 -8.21 -7.27
CA THR A 38 -4.07 -8.07 -6.25
C THR A 38 -3.82 -6.84 -5.40
N PHE A 39 -4.88 -6.09 -5.09
CA PHE A 39 -4.77 -4.87 -4.31
C PHE A 39 -5.96 -4.68 -3.38
N ALA A 40 -5.70 -4.09 -2.22
CA ALA A 40 -6.73 -3.66 -1.28
C ALA A 40 -6.93 -2.15 -1.38
N ILE A 41 -8.17 -1.67 -1.42
CA ILE A 41 -8.49 -0.24 -1.55
C ILE A 41 -9.45 0.18 -0.45
N CYS A 42 -9.16 1.32 0.17
CA CYS A 42 -10.08 2.02 1.07
C CYS A 42 -10.11 3.53 0.76
N ALA A 43 -11.16 4.19 1.21
CA ALA A 43 -11.41 5.62 0.99
C ALA A 43 -12.26 6.15 2.16
N ASP A 44 -12.21 7.47 2.41
CA ASP A 44 -13.16 8.18 3.27
C ASP A 44 -13.29 7.55 4.68
N ILE A 45 -12.15 7.26 5.31
CA ILE A 45 -12.15 6.72 6.68
C ILE A 45 -12.54 7.82 7.68
N HIS A 46 -12.14 9.06 7.41
CA HIS A 46 -12.42 10.26 8.21
C HIS A 46 -12.10 10.08 9.70
N HIS A 47 -10.85 9.78 10.03
CA HIS A 47 -10.43 9.54 11.42
C HIS A 47 -10.81 10.66 12.39
N ASP A 48 -10.67 11.93 11.97
CA ASP A 48 -10.97 13.08 12.80
C ASP A 48 -12.48 13.27 13.10
N ILE A 49 -13.37 12.54 12.42
CA ILE A 49 -14.84 12.63 12.58
C ILE A 49 -15.42 11.32 13.10
N MET A 50 -14.91 10.18 12.62
CA MET A 50 -15.45 8.85 12.89
C MET A 50 -14.72 8.20 14.06
N HIS A 51 -15.41 8.04 15.20
CA HIS A 51 -14.84 7.43 16.41
C HIS A 51 -14.37 5.98 16.22
N ASP A 52 -14.97 5.25 15.28
CA ASP A 52 -14.65 3.85 14.96
C ASP A 52 -13.62 3.69 13.83
N ALA A 53 -13.06 4.79 13.30
CA ALA A 53 -12.08 4.77 12.21
C ALA A 53 -10.86 3.86 12.49
N PRO A 54 -10.23 3.87 13.68
CA PRO A 54 -9.12 2.96 13.97
C PRO A 54 -9.52 1.48 13.89
N GLU A 55 -10.73 1.12 14.32
CA GLU A 55 -11.23 -0.26 14.27
C GLU A 55 -11.44 -0.70 12.81
N ARG A 56 -12.10 0.16 12.01
CA ARG A 56 -12.35 -0.09 10.59
C ARG A 56 -11.04 -0.28 9.81
N LEU A 57 -10.06 0.62 10.04
CA LEU A 57 -8.75 0.52 9.40
C LEU A 57 -8.00 -0.74 9.86
N SER A 58 -8.07 -1.10 11.15
CA SER A 58 -7.43 -2.31 11.65
C SER A 58 -7.99 -3.58 11.00
N ARG A 59 -9.31 -3.66 10.85
CA ARG A 59 -9.97 -4.77 10.15
C ARG A 59 -9.58 -4.83 8.67
N PHE A 60 -9.50 -3.67 8.01
CA PHE A 60 -9.02 -3.58 6.63
C PHE A 60 -7.58 -4.08 6.48
N VAL A 61 -6.67 -3.60 7.33
CA VAL A 61 -5.26 -4.00 7.34
C VAL A 61 -5.10 -5.50 7.59
N GLN A 62 -5.88 -6.06 8.53
CA GLN A 62 -5.92 -7.48 8.79
C GLN A 62 -6.39 -8.27 7.56
N ALA A 63 -7.51 -7.89 6.96
CA ALA A 63 -8.05 -8.58 5.79
C ALA A 63 -7.10 -8.51 4.57
N ALA A 64 -6.44 -7.38 4.36
CA ALA A 64 -5.43 -7.21 3.31
C ALA A 64 -4.21 -8.12 3.53
N ALA A 65 -3.76 -8.24 4.78
CA ALA A 65 -2.67 -9.14 5.15
C ALA A 65 -3.07 -10.63 4.97
N GLU A 66 -4.27 -11.02 5.42
CA GLU A 66 -4.79 -12.39 5.28
C GLU A 66 -5.02 -12.79 3.81
N ALA A 67 -5.40 -11.83 2.97
CA ALA A 67 -5.56 -12.04 1.53
C ALA A 67 -4.23 -12.08 0.75
N GLU A 68 -3.10 -11.77 1.40
CA GLU A 68 -1.77 -11.69 0.78
C GLU A 68 -1.77 -10.78 -0.46
N VAL A 69 -2.39 -9.59 -0.36
CA VAL A 69 -2.45 -8.65 -1.49
C VAL A 69 -1.08 -8.08 -1.83
N ASP A 70 -0.88 -7.71 -3.09
CA ASP A 70 0.42 -7.20 -3.56
C ASP A 70 0.66 -5.74 -3.17
N MET A 71 -0.41 -4.96 -3.02
CA MET A 71 -0.37 -3.56 -2.63
C MET A 71 -1.66 -3.10 -1.94
N ALA A 72 -1.61 -1.95 -1.26
CA ALA A 72 -2.76 -1.28 -0.69
C ALA A 72 -2.82 0.20 -1.10
N VAL A 73 -4.04 0.72 -1.30
CA VAL A 73 -4.28 2.11 -1.69
C VAL A 73 -5.34 2.76 -0.78
N GLN A 74 -5.03 3.93 -0.22
CA GLN A 74 -5.98 4.84 0.42
C GLN A 74 -6.33 5.98 -0.57
N LEU A 75 -7.61 6.20 -0.86
CA LEU A 75 -8.07 7.17 -1.88
C LEU A 75 -8.40 8.58 -1.34
N GLY A 76 -7.97 8.91 -0.12
CA GLY A 76 -8.15 10.24 0.48
C GLY A 76 -9.19 10.30 1.60
N ASP A 77 -9.28 11.46 2.24
CA ASP A 77 -10.15 11.73 3.39
C ASP A 77 -9.89 10.73 4.52
N PHE A 78 -8.61 10.63 4.87
CA PHE A 78 -8.07 9.65 5.78
C PHE A 78 -7.95 10.20 7.20
N CYS A 79 -7.07 11.18 7.39
CA CYS A 79 -6.82 11.84 8.67
C CYS A 79 -6.01 13.13 8.48
N GLN A 80 -6.24 14.09 9.36
CA GLN A 80 -5.48 15.33 9.39
C GLN A 80 -4.07 15.10 9.94
N PRO A 81 -3.05 15.86 9.48
CA PRO A 81 -1.65 15.70 9.90
C PRO A 81 -1.41 16.32 11.29
N LYS A 82 -1.89 15.64 12.33
CA LYS A 82 -1.76 16.02 13.74
C LYS A 82 -1.01 14.93 14.50
N GLU A 83 -0.23 15.31 15.50
CA GLU A 83 0.47 14.35 16.36
C GLU A 83 -0.49 13.34 17.01
N ALA A 84 -1.69 13.78 17.40
CA ALA A 84 -2.72 12.91 17.96
C ALA A 84 -3.20 11.79 17.01
N ASN A 85 -3.04 11.99 15.70
CA ASN A 85 -3.45 11.03 14.66
C ASN A 85 -2.32 10.06 14.29
N ARG A 86 -1.13 10.17 14.90
CA ARG A 86 -0.02 9.26 14.61
C ARG A 86 -0.36 7.80 14.90
N PRO A 87 -0.97 7.44 16.03
CA PRO A 87 -1.38 6.06 16.30
C PRO A 87 -2.33 5.49 15.24
N PHE A 88 -3.19 6.32 14.64
CA PHE A 88 -4.06 5.89 13.54
C PHE A 88 -3.25 5.60 12.26
N LEU A 89 -2.34 6.50 11.88
CA LEU A 89 -1.48 6.31 10.72
C LEU A 89 -0.52 5.11 10.89
N GLU A 90 -0.10 4.80 12.12
CA GLU A 90 0.67 3.59 12.42
C GLU A 90 -0.09 2.30 12.09
N ILE A 91 -1.43 2.28 12.16
CA ILE A 91 -2.23 1.10 11.78
C ILE A 91 -2.04 0.82 10.28
N TRP A 92 -2.14 1.86 9.45
CA TRP A 92 -1.85 1.77 8.02
C TRP A 92 -0.41 1.35 7.75
N GLU A 93 0.54 1.89 8.51
CA GLU A 93 1.96 1.61 8.38
C GLU A 93 2.37 0.19 8.84
N ARG A 94 1.46 -0.59 9.43
CA ARG A 94 1.69 -2.03 9.75
C ARG A 94 1.63 -2.94 8.52
N LEU A 95 0.98 -2.51 7.43
CA LEU A 95 0.98 -3.28 6.18
C LEU A 95 2.40 -3.32 5.62
N ALA A 96 3.11 -4.44 5.77
CA ALA A 96 4.48 -4.64 5.28
C ALA A 96 4.54 -4.90 3.76
N ILE A 97 3.63 -4.29 3.01
CA ILE A 97 3.50 -4.33 1.55
C ILE A 97 3.57 -2.90 1.01
N GLN A 98 3.59 -2.76 -0.32
CA GLN A 98 3.60 -1.45 -0.93
C GLN A 98 2.27 -0.71 -0.67
N ARG A 99 2.37 0.51 -0.15
CA ARG A 99 1.23 1.37 0.21
C ARG A 99 1.25 2.64 -0.61
N TYR A 100 0.08 3.07 -1.05
CA TYR A 100 -0.11 4.28 -1.82
C TYR A 100 -1.22 5.12 -1.20
N ASN A 101 -0.98 6.42 -1.07
CA ASN A 101 -1.94 7.35 -0.50
C ASN A 101 -2.32 8.41 -1.54
N VAL A 102 -3.57 8.83 -1.50
CA VAL A 102 -4.10 9.97 -2.24
C VAL A 102 -4.58 10.98 -1.19
N LEU A 103 -4.40 12.27 -1.45
CA LEU A 103 -4.96 13.31 -0.60
C LEU A 103 -6.45 13.48 -0.90
N GLY A 104 -7.28 13.47 0.14
CA GLY A 104 -8.64 14.00 0.08
C GLY A 104 -8.68 15.48 0.46
N ASN A 105 -9.85 16.10 0.31
CA ASN A 105 -10.01 17.51 0.67
C ASN A 105 -10.05 17.72 2.19
N HIS A 106 -10.62 16.77 2.95
CA HIS A 106 -10.78 16.87 4.40
C HIS A 106 -9.50 16.56 5.19
N ASP A 107 -8.45 16.03 4.54
CA ASP A 107 -7.14 15.81 5.18
C ASP A 107 -6.46 17.14 5.59
N MET A 108 -6.86 18.26 4.98
CA MET A 108 -6.30 19.59 5.26
C MET A 108 -7.21 20.49 6.11
N ASP A 109 -8.37 20.02 6.59
CA ASP A 109 -9.32 20.83 7.35
C ASP A 109 -8.73 21.41 8.65
N GLY A 110 -7.67 20.77 9.18
CA GLY A 110 -6.92 21.23 10.35
C GLY A 110 -5.96 22.40 10.09
N GLY A 111 -5.94 22.95 8.87
CA GLY A 111 -5.10 24.10 8.48
C GLY A 111 -3.71 23.73 7.96
N ALA A 112 -3.42 22.45 7.78
CA ALA A 112 -2.16 22.00 7.20
C ALA A 112 -2.11 22.23 5.68
N THR A 113 -0.92 22.50 5.15
CA THR A 113 -0.73 22.58 3.71
C THR A 113 -0.74 21.19 3.07
N ARG A 114 -0.89 21.14 1.74
CA ARG A 114 -0.82 19.88 0.99
C ARG A 114 0.54 19.22 1.15
N GLU A 115 1.60 20.01 1.15
CA GLU A 115 2.98 19.56 1.29
C GLU A 115 3.23 18.95 2.67
N GLN A 116 2.69 19.57 3.73
CA GLN A 116 2.73 19.01 5.08
C GLN A 116 1.98 17.69 5.16
N THR A 117 0.82 17.58 4.52
CA THR A 117 -0.01 16.38 4.52
C THR A 117 0.65 15.23 3.73
N VAL A 118 1.26 15.54 2.57
CA VAL A 118 2.08 14.59 1.78
C VAL A 118 3.22 14.03 2.63
N ALA A 119 3.97 14.91 3.31
CA ALA A 119 5.08 14.50 4.16
C ALA A 119 4.59 13.64 5.35
N TYR A 120 3.50 14.06 6.00
CA TYR A 120 2.90 13.34 7.12
C TYR A 120 2.47 11.91 6.74
N MET A 121 1.85 11.75 5.56
CA MET A 121 1.42 10.44 5.04
C MET A 121 2.53 9.66 4.32
N SER A 122 3.80 10.08 4.43
CA SER A 122 4.95 9.43 3.77
C SER A 122 4.76 9.27 2.25
N MET A 123 4.07 10.21 1.61
CA MET A 123 3.85 10.22 0.17
C MET A 123 5.07 10.76 -0.57
N PRO A 124 5.48 10.18 -1.71
CA PRO A 124 6.64 10.66 -2.47
C PRO A 124 6.39 12.02 -3.14
N ALA A 125 5.15 12.29 -3.55
CA ALA A 125 4.70 13.55 -4.11
C ALA A 125 3.18 13.64 -4.02
N ARG A 126 2.61 14.82 -4.33
CA ARG A 126 1.16 15.02 -4.43
C ARG A 126 0.53 14.21 -5.58
N TYR A 127 1.26 14.09 -6.67
CA TYR A 127 0.91 13.31 -7.85
C TYR A 127 2.11 12.45 -8.20
N TYR A 128 1.90 11.15 -8.33
CA TYR A 128 2.98 10.21 -8.62
C TYR A 128 2.42 9.03 -9.40
N THR A 129 3.34 8.34 -10.07
CA THR A 129 3.08 7.06 -10.74
C THR A 129 3.92 5.99 -10.07
N PHE A 130 3.51 4.74 -10.25
CA PHE A 130 4.25 3.58 -9.81
C PHE A 130 4.10 2.47 -10.84
N ASP A 131 5.06 1.56 -10.85
CA ASP A 131 5.03 0.33 -11.63
C ASP A 131 5.13 -0.85 -10.66
N LEU A 132 4.30 -1.87 -10.85
CA LEU A 132 4.30 -3.07 -10.04
C LEU A 132 4.04 -4.29 -10.93
N ARG A 133 5.09 -5.07 -11.17
CA ARG A 133 5.12 -6.25 -12.06
C ARG A 133 5.01 -5.97 -13.57
N GLY A 134 5.26 -4.72 -14.01
CA GLY A 134 5.64 -4.39 -15.39
C GLY A 134 4.54 -3.78 -16.26
#